data_AF-A0A7S7QMK3-F1
#
_entry.id   AF-A0A7S7QMK3-F1
#
_cell.length_a   1.000
_cell.length_b   1.000
_cell.length_c   1.000
_cell.angle_alpha   90.00
_cell.angle_beta   90.00
_cell.angle_gamma   90.00
#
_symmetry.space_group_name_H-M   'P 1'
#
loop_
_entity.id
_entity.type
_entity.pdbx_description
1 polymer ?
#
loop_
_entity_poly.entity_id
_entity_poly.type
_entity_poly.pdbx_seq_one_letter_code
_entity_poly.pdbx_strand_id
1 'polypeptide(L)'
;MTGGDGMGVEHAWEPNTWYLIRDDRPYLDVLTRGYPAQPKGETKLEALDEPAPEGTRWQRWNLEADLAYERRLGEVVLALKVPKNLTLRCYVVPTLLLSYRDVIAMVEDIESELGVTAAWDMITERPERSWSRRIEGGHAMAPSELVGLIEEELPAALAIRRDPFRELGPQSRRGIPLGENAIVSHWAIRRHGQLRQASELVATELGALRLKGARINPEGRQKRINEEIARLAALEQTLGELGGSLARLGDEVELMTAVHPAPLFQRDHRLRRLLRAFAPRVSEALSAVESSRSHFPPMFLNSLWELWGAVWLARELRGLGFAGPCSLDAADMVSSCSWRLERAGVVVELDYEPDPVLIDYEQLPPAHDRDVPALEWAALHQDLDIERPLLGTEPRCSPDYVLRITTPSQLKSLVVGDACLASPDHHGTGPDKSGAKPYIVERYRRTLGWAVKGQVVRCHPMGGFVVFPPPGAAWRHLEQVPGAGDCTLLCPSPQHVADASRRLINLLRMVAPEIGWQP
;
A
#
# COMPACT_ATOMS: atom_id res chain seq x y z
N MET A 1 1.98 -2.96 -32.44
CA MET A 1 2.80 -4.17 -32.22
C MET A 1 1.83 -5.32 -31.98
N THR A 2 1.73 -6.25 -32.93
CA THR A 2 0.86 -7.42 -32.86
C THR A 2 1.67 -8.60 -32.35
N GLY A 3 1.42 -8.96 -31.09
CA GLY A 3 1.87 -10.19 -30.44
C GLY A 3 0.77 -10.67 -29.50
N GLY A 4 -0.47 -10.75 -30.01
CA GLY A 4 -1.65 -11.19 -29.25
C GLY A 4 -1.91 -12.69 -29.32
N ASP A 5 -1.19 -13.42 -30.18
CA ASP A 5 -1.69 -14.69 -30.73
C ASP A 5 -0.87 -15.91 -30.26
N GLY A 6 0.05 -15.71 -29.32
CA GLY A 6 0.87 -16.79 -28.78
C GLY A 6 1.98 -17.30 -29.70
N MET A 7 2.29 -16.59 -30.78
CA MET A 7 3.48 -16.79 -31.60
C MET A 7 4.67 -16.04 -30.97
N GLY A 8 5.79 -16.72 -30.77
CA GLY A 8 7.03 -16.09 -30.30
C GLY A 8 7.48 -15.02 -31.29
N VAL A 9 7.78 -13.82 -30.80
CA VAL A 9 8.31 -12.72 -31.61
C VAL A 9 9.79 -12.58 -31.30
N GLU A 10 10.63 -12.82 -32.30
CA GLU A 10 12.06 -12.58 -32.18
C GLU A 10 12.36 -11.09 -32.37
N HIS A 11 13.12 -10.53 -31.44
CA HIS A 11 13.57 -9.14 -31.50
C HIS A 11 15.10 -9.10 -31.50
N ALA A 12 15.67 -8.17 -32.27
CA ALA A 12 17.07 -7.82 -32.12
C ALA A 12 17.31 -7.31 -30.68
N TRP A 13 18.40 -7.75 -30.07
CA TRP A 13 18.71 -7.36 -28.70
C TRP A 13 19.23 -5.92 -28.62
N GLU A 14 18.66 -5.13 -27.70
CA GLU A 14 19.03 -3.74 -27.45
C GLU A 14 19.30 -3.49 -25.95
N PRO A 15 20.47 -2.92 -25.56
CA PRO A 15 20.91 -2.84 -24.15
C PRO A 15 20.04 -2.04 -23.17
N ASN A 16 19.08 -1.25 -23.66
CA ASN A 16 18.22 -0.38 -22.84
C ASN A 16 16.73 -0.57 -23.13
N THR A 17 16.37 -1.63 -23.83
CA THR A 17 14.98 -1.91 -24.22
C THR A 17 14.35 -2.86 -23.21
N TRP A 18 13.14 -2.53 -22.75
CA TRP A 18 12.32 -3.42 -21.93
C TRP A 18 11.43 -4.25 -22.84
N TYR A 19 11.63 -5.56 -22.81
CA TYR A 19 10.79 -6.50 -23.57
C TYR A 19 9.51 -6.79 -22.79
N LEU A 20 8.37 -6.55 -23.41
CA LEU A 20 7.07 -6.82 -22.81
C LEU A 20 6.82 -8.33 -22.77
N ILE A 21 6.56 -8.86 -21.59
CA ILE A 21 6.16 -10.25 -21.38
C ILE A 21 4.83 -10.30 -20.63
N ARG A 22 4.04 -11.34 -20.87
CA ARG A 22 2.79 -11.57 -20.15
C ARG A 22 3.04 -12.52 -18.99
N ASP A 23 2.38 -12.34 -17.86
CA ASP A 23 2.54 -13.23 -16.70
C ASP A 23 1.94 -14.64 -16.89
N ASP A 24 1.12 -14.86 -17.91
CA ASP A 24 0.68 -16.20 -18.34
C ASP A 24 1.73 -16.92 -19.23
N ARG A 25 2.77 -16.19 -19.65
CA ARG A 25 3.97 -16.73 -20.33
C ARG A 25 5.21 -16.04 -19.75
N PRO A 26 5.54 -16.32 -18.48
CA PRO A 26 6.49 -15.55 -17.68
C PRO A 26 7.95 -15.89 -18.00
N TYR A 27 8.37 -15.75 -19.26
CA TYR A 27 9.75 -16.06 -19.64
C TYR A 27 10.28 -15.18 -20.78
N LEU A 28 11.61 -15.07 -20.83
CA LEU A 28 12.33 -14.44 -21.92
C LEU A 28 13.42 -15.38 -22.44
N ASP A 29 13.33 -15.73 -23.71
CA ASP A 29 14.33 -16.57 -24.37
C ASP A 29 15.40 -15.68 -24.99
N VAL A 30 16.66 -15.96 -24.66
CA VAL A 30 17.84 -15.23 -25.15
C VAL A 30 18.68 -16.13 -26.04
N LEU A 31 19.00 -15.62 -27.23
CA LEU A 31 19.97 -16.25 -28.12
C LEU A 31 21.36 -15.70 -27.83
N THR A 32 22.29 -16.57 -27.45
CA THR A 32 23.68 -16.17 -27.16
C THR A 32 24.63 -16.79 -28.17
N ARG A 33 25.70 -16.06 -28.53
CA ARG A 33 26.80 -16.55 -29.36
C ARG A 33 28.05 -16.74 -28.50
N GLY A 34 28.67 -17.92 -28.59
CA GLY A 34 29.86 -18.24 -27.80
C GLY A 34 29.51 -18.76 -26.40
N TYR A 35 29.98 -18.09 -25.34
CA TYR A 35 29.73 -18.50 -23.95
C TYR A 35 28.27 -18.27 -23.54
N PRO A 36 27.69 -19.15 -22.70
CA PRO A 36 26.34 -18.97 -22.20
C PRO A 36 26.26 -17.70 -21.34
N ALA A 37 25.11 -17.03 -21.40
CA ALA A 37 24.81 -15.95 -20.48
C ALA A 37 24.76 -16.49 -19.04
N GLN A 38 25.38 -15.76 -18.12
CA GLN A 38 25.42 -16.06 -16.70
C GLN A 38 24.96 -14.82 -15.93
N PRO A 39 23.88 -14.91 -15.16
CA PRO A 39 23.45 -13.82 -14.28
C PRO A 39 24.41 -13.58 -13.11
N LYS A 40 24.30 -12.40 -12.50
CA LYS A 40 24.88 -12.11 -11.19
C LYS A 40 23.84 -12.53 -10.14
N GLY A 41 24.17 -13.51 -9.29
CA GLY A 41 23.31 -13.97 -8.20
C GLY A 41 22.93 -15.45 -8.30
N GLU A 42 21.82 -15.82 -7.67
CA GLU A 42 21.35 -17.21 -7.55
C GLU A 42 20.44 -17.66 -8.71
N THR A 43 19.79 -16.72 -9.40
CA THR A 43 18.98 -16.97 -10.59
C THR A 43 19.80 -17.72 -11.65
N LYS A 44 19.19 -18.64 -12.39
CA LYS A 44 19.85 -19.39 -13.48
C LYS A 44 19.08 -19.21 -14.77
N LEU A 45 19.81 -19.20 -15.89
CA LEU A 45 19.23 -19.26 -17.23
C LEU A 45 19.25 -20.73 -17.68
N GLU A 46 18.07 -21.27 -17.97
CA GLU A 46 17.89 -22.65 -18.39
C GLU A 46 18.33 -22.81 -19.84
N ALA A 47 19.00 -23.90 -20.20
CA ALA A 47 19.32 -24.17 -21.61
C ALA A 47 18.06 -24.73 -22.30
N LEU A 48 17.79 -24.27 -23.52
CA LEU A 48 16.71 -24.81 -24.35
C LEU A 48 17.26 -25.78 -25.39
N ASP A 49 16.58 -26.90 -25.59
CA ASP A 49 16.93 -27.94 -26.59
C ASP A 49 16.45 -27.57 -28.01
N GLU A 50 16.08 -26.31 -28.23
CA GLU A 50 15.58 -25.82 -29.50
C GLU A 50 16.71 -25.64 -30.54
N PRO A 51 16.47 -25.96 -31.82
CA PRO A 51 17.47 -25.79 -32.87
C PRO A 51 17.88 -24.32 -33.00
N ALA A 52 19.15 -24.04 -32.73
CA ALA A 52 19.74 -22.71 -32.83
C ALA A 52 20.68 -22.62 -34.05
N PRO A 53 20.86 -21.42 -34.63
CA PRO A 53 21.88 -21.18 -35.64
C PRO A 53 23.29 -21.67 -35.22
N GLU A 54 24.15 -21.94 -36.20
CA GLU A 54 25.49 -22.46 -35.93
C GLU A 54 26.29 -21.51 -35.01
N GLY A 55 26.84 -22.07 -33.93
CA GLY A 55 27.62 -21.32 -32.93
C GLY A 55 26.78 -20.49 -31.95
N THR A 56 25.45 -20.62 -31.95
CA THR A 56 24.56 -19.99 -30.98
C THR A 56 23.81 -21.03 -30.13
N ARG A 57 23.23 -20.56 -29.02
CA ARG A 57 22.40 -21.37 -28.11
C ARG A 57 21.26 -20.55 -27.53
N TRP A 58 20.10 -21.15 -27.40
CA TRP A 58 18.96 -20.56 -26.69
C TRP A 58 19.07 -20.83 -25.20
N GLN A 59 18.76 -19.81 -24.39
CA GLN A 59 18.60 -19.95 -22.95
C GLN A 59 17.33 -19.23 -22.50
N ARG A 60 16.62 -19.77 -21.52
CA ARG A 60 15.40 -19.21 -20.96
C ARG A 60 15.67 -18.56 -19.61
N TRP A 61 15.24 -17.31 -19.49
CA TRP A 61 15.01 -16.70 -18.19
C TRP A 61 13.56 -16.97 -17.79
N ASN A 62 13.35 -17.93 -16.89
CA ASN A 62 12.04 -18.28 -16.37
C ASN A 62 11.73 -17.45 -15.11
N LEU A 63 10.60 -16.77 -15.11
CA LEU A 63 10.09 -15.95 -14.01
C LEU A 63 8.83 -16.56 -13.36
N GLU A 64 8.38 -17.74 -13.79
CA GLU A 64 7.12 -18.35 -13.35
C GLU A 64 7.00 -18.47 -11.84
N ALA A 65 8.04 -19.00 -11.17
CA ALA A 65 8.03 -19.16 -9.72
C ALA A 65 7.93 -17.82 -8.98
N ASP A 66 8.71 -16.82 -9.42
CA ASP A 66 8.73 -15.48 -8.83
C ASP A 66 7.38 -14.77 -9.05
N LEU A 67 6.81 -14.89 -10.26
CA LEU A 67 5.57 -14.22 -10.66
C LEU A 67 4.30 -14.90 -10.16
N ALA A 68 4.31 -16.19 -9.89
CA ALA A 68 3.13 -16.92 -9.44
C ALA A 68 2.74 -16.58 -7.99
N TYR A 69 3.72 -16.36 -7.12
CA TYR A 69 3.52 -16.10 -5.68
C TYR A 69 3.68 -14.63 -5.30
N GLU A 70 4.76 -13.96 -5.75
CA GLU A 70 4.98 -12.56 -5.39
C GLU A 70 4.09 -11.60 -6.19
N ARG A 71 3.50 -12.09 -7.30
CA ARG A 71 2.71 -11.32 -8.27
C ARG A 71 3.37 -9.99 -8.59
N ARG A 72 4.70 -10.04 -8.72
CA ARG A 72 5.52 -8.88 -9.00
C ARG A 72 5.36 -8.50 -10.46
N LEU A 73 4.73 -7.37 -10.77
CA LEU A 73 4.53 -6.96 -12.15
C LEU A 73 5.39 -5.74 -12.49
N GLY A 74 5.39 -5.34 -13.76
CA GLY A 74 6.20 -4.22 -14.21
C GLY A 74 7.67 -4.56 -14.42
N GLU A 75 8.56 -3.65 -14.05
CA GLU A 75 9.98 -3.75 -14.41
C GLU A 75 10.71 -4.86 -13.63
N VAL A 76 11.26 -5.82 -14.37
CA VAL A 76 12.12 -6.88 -13.84
C VAL A 76 13.46 -6.86 -14.59
N VAL A 77 14.54 -6.92 -13.83
CA VAL A 77 15.89 -6.68 -14.32
C VAL A 77 16.84 -7.76 -13.83
N LEU A 78 17.60 -8.36 -14.75
CA LEU A 78 18.62 -9.36 -14.45
C LEU A 78 19.99 -8.89 -14.92
N ALA A 79 20.85 -8.51 -13.98
CA ALA A 79 22.22 -8.14 -14.28
C ALA A 79 23.05 -9.38 -14.66
N LEU A 80 23.82 -9.30 -15.74
CA LEU A 80 24.65 -10.40 -16.22
C LEU A 80 26.11 -10.26 -15.74
N LYS A 81 26.69 -11.39 -15.34
CA LYS A 81 28.12 -11.59 -15.12
C LYS A 81 28.81 -11.86 -16.46
N VAL A 82 28.18 -12.66 -17.30
CA VAL A 82 28.60 -12.97 -18.67
C VAL A 82 27.39 -12.82 -19.57
N PRO A 83 27.46 -12.04 -20.65
CA PRO A 83 28.48 -11.03 -20.94
C PRO A 83 28.54 -9.91 -19.86
N LYS A 84 29.72 -9.32 -19.64
CA LYS A 84 29.93 -8.28 -18.62
C LYS A 84 29.18 -7.00 -18.96
N ASN A 85 28.72 -6.28 -17.93
CA ASN A 85 28.06 -4.96 -18.02
C ASN A 85 26.75 -4.95 -18.83
N LEU A 86 26.16 -6.13 -19.03
CA LEU A 86 24.87 -6.25 -19.70
C LEU A 86 23.79 -6.65 -18.72
N THR A 87 22.57 -6.27 -19.06
CA THR A 87 21.40 -6.44 -18.21
C THR A 87 20.23 -6.84 -19.09
N LEU A 88 19.57 -7.92 -18.74
CA LEU A 88 18.28 -8.27 -19.34
C LEU A 88 17.19 -7.48 -18.63
N ARG A 89 16.28 -6.92 -19.43
CA ARG A 89 15.18 -6.07 -18.94
C ARG A 89 13.90 -6.57 -19.56
N CYS A 90 12.94 -6.94 -18.73
CA CYS A 90 11.59 -7.23 -19.18
C CYS A 90 10.58 -6.39 -18.39
N TYR A 91 9.41 -6.24 -18.98
CA TYR A 91 8.27 -5.59 -18.35
C TYR A 91 7.10 -6.57 -18.34
N VAL A 92 6.66 -6.95 -17.15
CA VAL A 92 5.62 -7.98 -16.97
C VAL A 92 4.23 -7.34 -16.94
N VAL A 93 3.35 -7.80 -17.82
CA VAL A 93 1.97 -7.32 -17.96
C VAL A 93 0.98 -8.31 -17.33
N PRO A 94 0.06 -7.85 -16.45
CA PRO A 94 -0.98 -8.69 -15.85
C PRO A 94 -1.94 -9.22 -16.91
N THR A 95 -2.02 -10.54 -17.01
CA THR A 95 -2.86 -11.26 -17.98
C THR A 95 -3.45 -12.56 -17.42
N LEU A 96 -2.75 -13.25 -16.51
CA LEU A 96 -3.13 -14.59 -16.02
C LEU A 96 -4.38 -14.58 -15.13
N LEU A 97 -4.37 -13.77 -14.07
CA LEU A 97 -5.45 -13.73 -13.06
C LEU A 97 -6.29 -12.45 -13.15
N LEU A 98 -5.63 -11.35 -13.46
CA LEU A 98 -6.21 -10.02 -13.61
C LEU A 98 -5.68 -9.45 -14.92
N SER A 99 -6.52 -8.75 -15.65
CA SER A 99 -6.09 -7.92 -16.78
C SER A 99 -5.61 -6.56 -16.29
N TYR A 100 -4.85 -5.85 -17.13
CA TYR A 100 -4.50 -4.45 -16.86
C TYR A 100 -5.72 -3.56 -16.55
N ARG A 101 -6.86 -3.82 -17.21
CA ARG A 101 -8.11 -3.11 -16.96
C ARG A 101 -8.68 -3.40 -15.58
N ASP A 102 -8.56 -4.64 -15.10
CA ASP A 102 -9.01 -5.02 -13.75
C ASP A 102 -8.19 -4.28 -12.69
N VAL A 103 -6.87 -4.20 -12.89
CA VAL A 103 -5.98 -3.47 -11.98
C VAL A 103 -6.34 -1.98 -11.91
N ILE A 104 -6.62 -1.34 -13.06
CA ILE A 104 -7.09 0.05 -13.07
C ILE A 104 -8.40 0.18 -12.30
N ALA A 105 -9.37 -0.69 -12.56
CA ALA A 105 -10.66 -0.63 -11.88
C ALA A 105 -10.51 -0.81 -10.35
N MET A 106 -9.60 -1.67 -9.89
CA MET A 106 -9.31 -1.81 -8.47
C MET A 106 -8.77 -0.51 -7.85
N VAL A 107 -7.86 0.16 -8.55
CA VAL A 107 -7.32 1.45 -8.12
C VAL A 107 -8.42 2.50 -8.06
N GLU A 108 -9.23 2.62 -9.12
CA GLU A 108 -10.36 3.57 -9.17
C GLU A 108 -11.36 3.33 -8.03
N ASP A 109 -11.63 2.06 -7.70
CA ASP A 109 -12.50 1.68 -6.59
C ASP A 109 -11.92 2.12 -5.24
N ILE A 110 -10.61 1.89 -5.00
CA ILE A 110 -9.92 2.29 -3.77
C ILE A 110 -9.92 3.82 -3.62
N GLU A 111 -9.52 4.54 -4.67
CA GLU A 111 -9.45 6.00 -4.64
C GLU A 111 -10.85 6.61 -4.40
N SER A 112 -11.88 6.02 -5.01
CA SER A 112 -13.26 6.47 -4.80
C SER A 112 -13.78 6.20 -3.39
N GLU A 113 -13.44 5.07 -2.77
CA GLU A 113 -13.96 4.70 -1.44
C GLU A 113 -13.18 5.37 -0.31
N LEU A 114 -11.85 5.47 -0.43
CA LEU A 114 -10.97 5.99 0.62
C LEU A 114 -10.68 7.49 0.47
N GLY A 115 -10.88 8.07 -0.71
CA GLY A 115 -10.55 9.47 -0.98
C GLY A 115 -9.05 9.79 -0.94
N VAL A 116 -8.20 8.76 -1.05
CA VAL A 116 -6.74 8.89 -1.13
C VAL A 116 -6.25 8.40 -2.49
N THR A 117 -5.18 9.00 -3.01
CA THR A 117 -4.48 8.48 -4.19
C THR A 117 -3.80 7.18 -3.80
N ALA A 118 -4.18 6.06 -4.42
CA ALA A 118 -3.49 4.79 -4.20
C ALA A 118 -2.13 4.88 -4.92
N ALA A 119 -1.04 5.10 -4.17
CA ALA A 119 0.32 5.10 -4.74
C ALA A 119 0.78 3.65 -5.03
N TRP A 120 1.43 3.45 -6.17
CA TRP A 120 1.54 2.14 -6.86
C TRP A 120 2.73 1.30 -6.40
N ASP A 121 3.47 1.79 -5.39
CA ASP A 121 4.75 1.22 -4.97
C ASP A 121 4.95 1.48 -3.46
N MET A 122 4.67 0.46 -2.65
CA MET A 122 4.92 0.47 -1.20
C MET A 122 6.39 0.17 -0.88
N ILE A 123 7.29 0.19 -1.86
CA ILE A 123 8.72 0.30 -1.59
C ILE A 123 8.99 1.75 -1.17
N THR A 124 9.16 1.94 0.13
CA THR A 124 9.58 3.17 0.82
C THR A 124 10.79 3.88 0.21
N GLU A 125 11.53 3.21 -0.67
CA GLU A 125 12.74 3.71 -1.32
C GLU A 125 12.46 4.55 -2.59
N ARG A 126 11.25 4.54 -3.18
CA ARG A 126 10.93 5.29 -4.42
C ARG A 126 9.50 5.86 -4.48
N PRO A 127 9.20 6.96 -3.77
CA PRO A 127 7.87 7.58 -3.76
C PRO A 127 7.47 8.33 -5.05
N GLU A 128 8.31 8.35 -6.08
CA GLU A 128 8.17 9.26 -7.23
C GLU A 128 7.09 8.88 -8.26
N ARG A 129 6.40 7.74 -8.11
CA ARG A 129 5.43 7.25 -9.10
C ARG A 129 4.04 7.05 -8.51
N SER A 130 3.26 8.13 -8.51
CA SER A 130 1.82 8.08 -8.27
C SER A 130 1.05 8.43 -9.56
N TRP A 131 -0.03 7.70 -9.82
CA TRP A 131 -1.03 8.14 -10.79
C TRP A 131 -1.65 9.41 -10.21
N SER A 132 -1.43 10.55 -10.83
CA SER A 132 -2.16 11.77 -10.50
C SER A 132 -3.02 12.16 -11.69
N ARG A 133 -4.34 11.97 -11.57
CA ARG A 133 -5.30 12.76 -12.34
C ARG A 133 -5.59 14.06 -11.56
N ARG A 134 -5.97 15.11 -12.28
CA ARG A 134 -6.51 16.33 -11.69
C ARG A 134 -7.70 16.00 -10.79
N ILE A 135 -7.50 16.06 -9.49
CA ILE A 135 -8.57 16.32 -8.54
C ILE A 135 -8.52 17.82 -8.26
N GLU A 136 -9.65 18.52 -8.32
CA GLU A 136 -9.75 19.98 -8.14
C GLU A 136 -9.44 20.48 -6.72
N GLY A 137 -9.04 19.59 -5.80
CA GLY A 137 -8.63 19.92 -4.44
C GLY A 137 -7.12 19.81 -4.27
N GLY A 138 -6.45 20.90 -3.87
CA GLY A 138 -5.04 20.86 -3.50
C GLY A 138 -4.81 19.86 -2.37
N HIS A 139 -4.15 18.75 -2.66
CA HIS A 139 -3.81 17.75 -1.64
C HIS A 139 -2.70 18.26 -0.72
N ALA A 140 -2.56 17.64 0.45
CA ALA A 140 -1.40 17.78 1.33
C ALA A 140 -0.16 17.13 0.68
N MET A 141 1.04 17.62 0.97
CA MET A 141 2.30 17.06 0.45
C MET A 141 2.80 16.01 1.44
N ALA A 142 3.35 14.89 0.97
CA ALA A 142 3.94 13.89 1.86
C ALA A 142 5.07 14.56 2.69
N PRO A 143 5.15 14.34 4.01
CA PRO A 143 6.15 15.00 4.85
C PRO A 143 7.61 14.79 4.38
N SER A 144 7.95 13.59 3.89
CA SER A 144 9.28 13.27 3.34
C SER A 144 9.59 14.00 2.03
N GLU A 145 8.61 14.12 1.13
CA GLU A 145 8.72 14.90 -0.10
C GLU A 145 8.93 16.39 0.21
N LEU A 146 8.19 16.92 1.19
CA LEU A 146 8.33 18.30 1.62
C LEU A 146 9.73 18.60 2.17
N VAL A 147 10.30 17.69 2.96
CA VAL A 147 11.68 17.78 3.46
C VAL A 147 12.66 17.87 2.30
N GLY A 148 12.61 16.94 1.35
CA GLY A 148 13.52 16.93 0.19
C GLY A 148 13.44 18.20 -0.65
N LEU A 149 12.23 18.73 -0.89
CA LEU A 149 12.06 20.01 -1.60
C LEU A 149 12.69 21.18 -0.85
N ILE A 150 12.50 21.26 0.47
CA ILE A 150 13.04 22.35 1.28
C ILE A 150 14.57 22.25 1.35
N GLU A 151 15.14 21.04 1.47
CA GLU A 151 16.58 20.82 1.44
C GLU A 151 17.22 21.26 0.11
N GLU A 152 16.54 21.10 -1.02
CA GLU A 152 16.99 21.60 -2.32
C GLU A 152 16.86 23.13 -2.47
N GLU A 153 15.82 23.71 -1.87
CA GLU A 153 15.45 25.13 -1.99
C GLU A 153 16.23 26.01 -0.99
N LEU A 154 16.52 25.52 0.21
CA LEU A 154 17.15 26.26 1.30
C LEU A 154 18.54 26.83 0.93
N PRO A 155 19.45 26.10 0.26
CA PRO A 155 20.72 26.67 -0.21
C PRO A 155 20.53 27.85 -1.16
N ALA A 156 19.49 27.83 -2.01
CA ALA A 156 19.18 28.93 -2.91
C ALA A 156 18.69 30.16 -2.13
N ALA A 157 17.83 29.97 -1.13
CA ALA A 157 17.38 31.04 -0.25
C ALA A 157 18.54 31.69 0.53
N LEU A 158 19.43 30.88 1.12
CA LEU A 158 20.61 31.36 1.83
C LEU A 158 21.59 32.11 0.91
N ALA A 159 21.77 31.63 -0.32
CA ALA A 159 22.63 32.29 -1.31
C ALA A 159 22.10 33.67 -1.70
N ILE A 160 20.77 33.82 -1.87
CA ILE A 160 20.14 35.11 -2.18
C ILE A 160 20.31 36.09 -1.00
N ARG A 161 20.15 35.62 0.24
CA ARG A 161 20.34 36.43 1.45
C ARG A 161 21.77 36.93 1.62
N ARG A 162 22.77 36.10 1.29
CA ARG A 162 24.19 36.42 1.44
C ARG A 162 24.71 37.35 0.35
N ASP A 163 24.26 37.18 -0.89
CA ASP A 163 24.69 37.97 -2.05
C ASP A 163 23.47 38.45 -2.84
N PRO A 164 22.83 39.56 -2.40
CA PRO A 164 21.64 40.09 -3.03
C PRO A 164 21.93 40.61 -4.44
N PHE A 165 20.93 40.61 -5.32
CA PHE A 165 21.14 40.95 -6.71
C PHE A 165 21.40 42.44 -6.87
N ARG A 166 22.50 42.79 -7.53
CA ARG A 166 22.84 44.19 -7.81
C ARG A 166 22.02 44.79 -8.95
N GLU A 167 21.37 43.95 -9.76
CA GLU A 167 20.78 44.32 -11.06
C GLU A 167 19.23 44.40 -11.05
N LEU A 168 18.56 43.95 -9.98
CA LEU A 168 17.10 43.73 -9.96
C LEU A 168 16.26 44.90 -9.43
N GLY A 169 16.88 46.04 -9.11
CA GLY A 169 16.18 47.25 -8.72
C GLY A 169 17.15 48.41 -8.50
N PRO A 170 16.65 49.65 -8.35
CA PRO A 170 17.51 50.72 -7.87
C PRO A 170 18.11 50.28 -6.55
N GLN A 171 19.45 50.39 -6.41
CA GLN A 171 20.13 50.21 -5.12
C GLN A 171 19.25 50.78 -4.02
N SER A 172 18.95 50.00 -2.98
CA SER A 172 18.14 50.40 -1.83
C SER A 172 18.53 51.80 -1.37
N ARG A 173 17.85 52.82 -1.89
CA ARG A 173 18.17 54.23 -1.62
C ARG A 173 17.33 54.78 -0.48
N ARG A 174 16.46 53.97 0.14
CA ARG A 174 15.50 54.42 1.18
C ARG A 174 15.08 53.34 2.20
N GLY A 175 15.82 52.24 2.37
CA GLY A 175 15.44 51.18 3.33
C GLY A 175 14.22 50.35 2.91
N ILE A 176 13.91 50.31 1.61
CA ILE A 176 12.87 49.45 1.04
C ILE A 176 13.52 48.08 0.73
N PRO A 177 12.93 46.95 1.16
CA PRO A 177 13.50 45.64 0.88
C PRO A 177 13.50 45.31 -0.62
N LEU A 178 14.50 44.55 -1.05
CA LEU A 178 14.63 44.10 -2.43
C LEU A 178 13.61 42.98 -2.73
N GLY A 179 13.11 42.93 -3.96
CA GLY A 179 12.09 41.95 -4.36
C GLY A 179 12.55 40.48 -4.22
N GLU A 180 13.85 40.21 -4.37
CA GLU A 180 14.46 38.90 -4.13
C GLU A 180 14.40 38.48 -2.65
N ASN A 181 14.60 39.41 -1.72
CA ASN A 181 14.54 39.15 -0.29
C ASN A 181 13.09 38.96 0.15
N ALA A 182 12.18 39.77 -0.40
CA ALA A 182 10.75 39.57 -0.25
C ALA A 182 10.32 38.16 -0.71
N ILE A 183 10.81 37.66 -1.85
CA ILE A 183 10.58 36.27 -2.26
C ILE A 183 11.07 35.27 -1.23
N VAL A 184 12.29 35.45 -0.69
CA VAL A 184 12.82 34.54 0.35
C VAL A 184 11.91 34.54 1.58
N SER A 185 11.46 35.71 2.04
CA SER A 185 10.51 35.83 3.16
C SER A 185 9.16 35.16 2.88
N HIS A 186 8.57 35.41 1.71
CA HIS A 186 7.31 34.78 1.32
C HIS A 186 7.45 33.26 1.18
N TRP A 187 8.55 32.78 0.61
CA TRP A 187 8.84 31.36 0.45
C TRP A 187 9.01 30.70 1.82
N ALA A 188 9.78 31.32 2.71
CA ALA A 188 10.04 30.81 4.05
C ALA A 188 8.75 30.65 4.86
N ILE A 189 7.85 31.65 4.84
CA ILE A 189 6.55 31.56 5.53
C ILE A 189 5.66 30.48 4.95
N ARG A 190 5.57 30.40 3.62
CA ARG A 190 4.74 29.39 2.96
C ARG A 190 5.22 27.97 3.29
N ARG A 191 6.52 27.70 3.17
CA ARG A 191 7.12 26.41 3.52
C ARG A 191 7.05 26.13 5.01
N HIS A 192 7.20 27.13 5.87
CA HIS A 192 7.03 26.98 7.32
C HIS A 192 5.59 26.58 7.70
N GLY A 193 4.58 27.16 7.05
CA GLY A 193 3.19 26.75 7.23
C GLY A 193 2.93 25.29 6.82
N GLN A 194 3.52 24.85 5.70
CA GLN A 194 3.46 23.46 5.25
C GLN A 194 4.20 22.51 6.19
N LEU A 195 5.38 22.90 6.67
CA LEU A 195 6.14 22.11 7.64
C LEU A 195 5.34 21.92 8.93
N ARG A 196 4.68 22.96 9.43
CA ARG A 196 3.86 22.84 10.65
C ARG A 196 2.73 21.82 10.48
N GLN A 197 2.02 21.86 9.35
CA GLN A 197 0.98 20.87 9.06
C GLN A 197 1.55 19.44 8.95
N ALA A 198 2.69 19.29 8.29
CA ALA A 198 3.39 18.01 8.19
C ALA A 198 3.88 17.51 9.56
N SER A 199 4.38 18.40 10.43
CA SER A 199 4.80 18.07 11.79
C SER A 199 3.63 17.62 12.66
N GLU A 200 2.48 18.28 12.57
CA GLU A 200 1.26 17.86 13.30
C GLU A 200 0.80 16.47 12.86
N LEU A 201 0.85 16.19 11.55
CA LEU A 201 0.55 14.87 11.00
C LEU A 201 1.51 13.79 11.53
N VAL A 202 2.82 14.01 11.36
CA VAL A 202 3.87 13.06 11.81
C VAL A 202 3.81 12.85 13.33
N ALA A 203 3.58 13.90 14.12
CA ALA A 203 3.47 13.77 15.57
C ALA A 203 2.25 12.94 16.00
N THR A 204 1.12 13.09 15.31
CA THR A 204 -0.10 12.31 15.55
C THR A 204 0.14 10.84 15.24
N GLU A 205 0.72 10.56 14.07
CA GLU A 205 1.07 9.22 13.60
C GLU A 205 2.12 8.53 14.50
N LEU A 206 3.18 9.25 14.88
CA LEU A 206 4.19 8.77 15.83
C LEU A 206 3.60 8.48 17.22
N GLY A 207 2.67 9.32 17.69
CA GLY A 207 1.93 9.09 18.93
C GLY A 207 1.11 7.80 18.89
N ALA A 208 0.36 7.58 17.82
CA ALA A 208 -0.43 6.37 17.61
C ALA A 208 0.46 5.11 17.55
N LEU A 209 1.57 5.16 16.80
CA LEU A 209 2.52 4.05 16.71
C LEU A 209 3.22 3.75 18.04
N ARG A 210 3.54 4.76 18.84
CA ARG A 210 4.10 4.56 20.19
C ARG A 210 3.12 3.87 21.12
N LEU A 211 1.85 4.24 21.08
CA LEU A 211 0.79 3.54 21.83
C LEU A 211 0.67 2.08 21.36
N LYS A 212 0.67 1.85 20.05
CA LYS A 212 0.63 0.50 19.46
C LYS A 212 1.86 -0.33 19.82
N GLY A 213 3.05 0.27 19.79
CA GLY A 213 4.32 -0.37 20.14
C GLY A 213 4.51 -0.63 21.62
N ALA A 214 3.75 0.04 22.50
CA ALA A 214 3.71 -0.26 23.93
C ALA A 214 2.87 -1.52 24.25
N ARG A 215 2.01 -1.96 23.33
CA ARG A 215 1.23 -3.21 23.46
C ARG A 215 2.10 -4.42 23.14
N ILE A 216 1.65 -5.61 23.54
CA ILE A 216 2.35 -6.86 23.26
C ILE A 216 2.05 -7.31 21.83
N ASN A 217 3.09 -7.25 20.99
CA ASN A 217 3.03 -7.65 19.60
C ASN A 217 3.95 -8.86 19.35
N PRO A 218 3.65 -9.67 18.32
CA PRO A 218 4.60 -10.67 17.83
C PRO A 218 5.94 -10.04 17.44
N GLU A 219 7.07 -10.74 17.66
CA GLU A 219 8.43 -10.21 17.45
C GLU A 219 8.64 -9.53 16.09
N GLY A 220 8.18 -10.18 15.00
CA GLY A 220 8.29 -9.63 13.65
C GLY A 220 7.50 -8.34 13.44
N ARG A 221 6.32 -8.23 14.06
CA ARG A 221 5.47 -7.03 14.02
C ARG A 221 6.08 -5.92 14.88
N GLN A 222 6.53 -6.25 16.09
CA GLN A 222 7.19 -5.29 16.98
C GLN A 222 8.43 -4.68 16.31
N LYS A 223 9.21 -5.49 15.60
CA LYS A 223 10.37 -5.02 14.84
C LYS A 223 9.97 -3.97 13.79
N ARG A 224 8.95 -4.24 12.99
CA ARG A 224 8.43 -3.27 11.99
C ARG A 224 7.92 -1.99 12.63
N ILE A 225 7.15 -2.10 13.72
CA ILE A 225 6.66 -0.94 14.48
C ILE A 225 7.84 -0.10 14.99
N ASN A 226 8.88 -0.73 15.54
CA ASN A 226 10.06 -0.03 16.05
C ASN A 226 10.86 0.65 14.92
N GLU A 227 11.02 0.00 13.78
CA GLU A 227 11.66 0.58 12.58
C GLU A 227 10.88 1.80 12.09
N GLU A 228 9.56 1.73 12.09
CA GLU A 228 8.68 2.82 11.68
C GLU A 228 8.69 4.00 12.66
N ILE A 229 8.64 3.72 13.97
CA ILE A 229 8.82 4.73 15.03
C ILE A 229 10.16 5.44 14.86
N ALA A 230 11.24 4.71 14.59
CA ALA A 230 12.56 5.30 14.39
C ALA A 230 12.59 6.20 13.14
N ARG A 231 11.98 5.75 12.04
CA ARG A 231 11.85 6.52 10.79
C ARG A 231 11.09 7.83 11.00
N LEU A 232 9.91 7.76 11.61
CA LEU A 232 9.07 8.94 11.85
C LEU A 232 9.66 9.88 12.89
N ALA A 233 10.33 9.37 13.93
CA ALA A 233 11.05 10.21 14.88
C ALA A 233 12.19 10.99 14.23
N ALA A 234 12.95 10.35 13.31
CA ALA A 234 13.98 11.04 12.54
C ALA A 234 13.37 12.11 11.60
N LEU A 235 12.22 11.81 10.99
CA LEU A 235 11.48 12.75 10.16
C LEU A 235 10.94 13.94 10.97
N GLU A 236 10.35 13.69 12.15
CA GLU A 236 9.89 14.73 13.09
C GLU A 236 11.02 15.68 13.47
N GLN A 237 12.20 15.13 13.81
CA GLN A 237 13.39 15.93 14.11
C GLN A 237 13.78 16.81 12.91
N THR A 238 13.85 16.23 11.71
CA THR A 238 14.23 16.95 10.48
C THR A 238 13.24 18.08 10.17
N LEU A 239 11.93 17.82 10.31
CA LEU A 239 10.90 18.84 10.15
C LEU A 239 11.08 20.00 11.15
N GLY A 240 11.42 19.69 12.41
CA GLY A 240 11.70 20.69 13.44
C GLY A 240 12.94 21.55 13.13
N GLU A 241 14.04 20.93 12.67
CA GLU A 241 15.28 21.62 12.29
C GLU A 241 15.07 22.56 11.09
N LEU A 242 14.35 22.09 10.06
CA LEU A 242 13.97 22.91 8.91
C LEU A 242 13.01 24.02 9.32
N GLY A 243 12.02 23.72 10.18
CA GLY A 243 11.08 24.70 10.70
C GLY A 243 11.77 25.87 11.39
N GLY A 244 12.75 25.58 12.25
CA GLY A 244 13.59 26.59 12.90
C GLY A 244 14.49 27.36 11.93
N SER A 245 14.98 26.70 10.88
CA SER A 245 15.78 27.36 9.84
C SER A 245 14.97 28.34 8.99
N LEU A 246 13.75 27.97 8.61
CA LEU A 246 12.85 28.83 7.83
C LEU A 246 12.33 30.01 8.65
N ALA A 247 12.03 29.81 9.94
CA ALA A 247 11.56 30.88 10.82
C ALA A 247 12.57 32.05 10.90
N ARG A 248 13.87 31.77 10.80
CA ARG A 248 14.93 32.80 10.79
C ARG A 248 15.08 33.55 9.47
N LEU A 249 14.43 33.08 8.40
CA LEU A 249 14.53 33.67 7.06
C LEU A 249 13.36 34.59 6.73
N GLY A 250 12.31 34.64 7.56
CA GLY A 250 11.19 35.57 7.38
C GLY A 250 11.50 36.94 7.99
N ASP A 251 11.16 38.00 7.27
CA ASP A 251 11.22 39.39 7.75
C ASP A 251 9.86 40.08 7.49
N GLU A 252 9.28 40.70 8.52
CA GLU A 252 7.94 41.30 8.44
C GLU A 252 7.86 42.47 7.46
N VAL A 253 8.93 43.25 7.31
CA VAL A 253 8.98 44.40 6.41
C VAL A 253 9.01 43.93 4.96
N GLU A 254 9.73 42.85 4.70
CA GLU A 254 9.80 42.20 3.39
C GLU A 254 8.49 41.58 2.93
N LEU A 255 7.68 41.02 3.82
CA LEU A 255 6.38 40.44 3.48
C LEU A 255 5.35 41.48 3.01
N MET A 256 5.55 42.74 3.40
CA MET A 256 4.72 43.86 2.96
C MET A 256 5.16 44.40 1.59
N THR A 257 6.23 43.86 1.02
CA THR A 257 6.77 44.28 -0.27
C THR A 257 6.11 43.51 -1.40
N ALA A 258 5.45 44.22 -2.32
CA ALA A 258 4.87 43.61 -3.51
C ALA A 258 5.96 43.00 -4.41
N VAL A 259 5.90 41.68 -4.60
CA VAL A 259 6.81 40.98 -5.51
C VAL A 259 6.27 41.07 -6.94
N HIS A 260 7.03 41.70 -7.83
CA HIS A 260 6.75 41.70 -9.26
C HIS A 260 7.78 40.85 -9.99
N PRO A 261 7.41 39.65 -10.49
CA PRO A 261 8.35 38.76 -11.15
C PRO A 261 8.80 39.36 -12.50
N ALA A 262 9.98 39.97 -12.51
CA ALA A 262 10.59 40.50 -13.73
C ALA A 262 11.19 39.36 -14.59
N PRO A 263 11.47 39.57 -15.90
CA PRO A 263 12.08 38.54 -16.76
C PRO A 263 13.39 37.94 -16.23
N LEU A 264 14.12 38.67 -15.37
CA LEU A 264 15.33 38.19 -14.70
C LEU A 264 15.04 37.14 -13.60
N PHE A 265 13.87 37.15 -12.97
CA PHE A 265 13.44 36.12 -12.01
C PHE A 265 13.29 34.74 -12.67
N GLN A 266 13.00 34.73 -13.98
CA GLN A 266 12.93 33.52 -14.79
C GLN A 266 14.30 33.06 -15.31
N ARG A 267 15.32 33.92 -15.28
CA ARG A 267 16.68 33.58 -15.76
C ARG A 267 17.54 32.99 -14.64
N ASP A 268 17.47 33.54 -13.42
CA ASP A 268 18.24 33.01 -12.28
C ASP A 268 17.65 31.67 -11.80
N HIS A 269 18.53 30.68 -11.62
CA HIS A 269 18.10 29.33 -11.22
C HIS A 269 17.69 29.26 -9.73
N ARG A 270 18.24 30.10 -8.86
CA ARG A 270 17.94 30.16 -7.42
C ARG A 270 16.53 30.69 -7.19
N LEU A 271 16.18 31.80 -7.84
CA LEU A 271 14.83 32.38 -7.77
C LEU A 271 13.78 31.42 -8.36
N ARG A 272 14.09 30.78 -9.50
CA ARG A 272 13.22 29.74 -10.07
C ARG A 272 12.97 28.56 -9.13
N ARG A 273 13.97 28.14 -8.35
CA ARG A 273 13.78 27.09 -7.33
C ARG A 273 12.79 27.53 -6.26
N LEU A 274 12.92 28.74 -5.71
CA LEU A 274 12.01 29.24 -4.68
C LEU A 274 10.59 29.46 -5.20
N LEU A 275 10.44 29.86 -6.47
CA LEU A 275 9.14 30.04 -7.10
C LEU A 275 8.32 28.73 -7.21
N ARG A 276 8.96 27.55 -7.10
CA ARG A 276 8.27 26.25 -7.07
C ARG A 276 7.25 26.15 -5.93
N ALA A 277 7.50 26.79 -4.79
CA ALA A 277 6.55 26.78 -3.67
C ALA A 277 5.20 27.40 -4.06
N PHE A 278 5.18 28.34 -5.01
CA PHE A 278 4.00 29.12 -5.41
C PHE A 278 3.37 28.64 -6.72
N ALA A 279 4.07 27.80 -7.48
CA ALA A 279 3.52 27.16 -8.67
C ALA A 279 2.61 25.98 -8.28
N PRO A 280 1.67 25.58 -9.17
CA PRO A 280 1.13 24.23 -9.15
C PRO A 280 2.28 23.22 -9.14
N ARG A 281 2.11 22.08 -8.48
CA ARG A 281 3.22 21.14 -8.28
C ARG A 281 3.81 20.73 -9.63
N VAL A 282 5.12 20.51 -9.69
CA VAL A 282 5.74 19.91 -10.88
C VAL A 282 5.17 18.52 -11.12
N SER A 283 4.79 17.78 -10.08
CA SER A 283 4.01 16.54 -10.20
C SER A 283 2.60 16.75 -10.76
N GLU A 284 1.94 17.89 -10.52
CA GLU A 284 0.65 18.25 -11.14
C GLU A 284 0.80 18.74 -12.61
N ALA A 285 1.94 19.34 -12.95
CA ALA A 285 2.25 19.80 -14.31
C ALA A 285 2.85 18.69 -15.19
N LEU A 286 3.71 17.85 -14.62
CA LEU A 286 4.20 16.60 -15.22
C LEU A 286 3.07 15.59 -15.29
N SER A 287 2.18 15.49 -14.29
CA SER A 287 0.93 14.70 -14.36
C SER A 287 0.19 14.93 -15.65
N ALA A 288 0.06 16.15 -16.17
CA ALA A 288 -0.65 16.36 -17.44
C ALA A 288 0.03 15.68 -18.65
N VAL A 289 1.36 15.58 -18.66
CA VAL A 289 2.17 15.03 -19.77
C VAL A 289 2.52 13.55 -19.51
N GLU A 290 2.74 13.17 -18.26
CA GLU A 290 3.07 11.83 -17.78
C GLU A 290 1.82 10.99 -17.48
N SER A 291 0.65 11.55 -17.13
CA SER A 291 -0.63 10.84 -17.13
C SER A 291 -0.98 10.34 -18.54
N SER A 292 -0.48 10.99 -19.58
CA SER A 292 -0.58 10.50 -20.96
C SER A 292 0.48 9.45 -21.33
N ARG A 293 1.44 9.14 -20.44
CA ARG A 293 2.58 8.24 -20.68
C ARG A 293 2.76 7.12 -19.64
N SER A 294 2.21 7.24 -18.44
CA SER A 294 2.31 6.26 -17.34
C SER A 294 1.22 5.20 -17.49
N HIS A 295 1.35 4.38 -18.53
CA HIS A 295 0.47 3.25 -18.86
C HIS A 295 0.91 1.94 -18.16
N PHE A 296 1.59 2.03 -17.02
CA PHE A 296 2.40 0.92 -16.51
C PHE A 296 1.82 0.35 -15.20
N PRO A 297 1.41 -0.95 -15.15
CA PRO A 297 0.81 -1.58 -13.98
C PRO A 297 1.72 -1.62 -12.73
N PRO A 298 1.13 -1.78 -11.52
CA PRO A 298 1.82 -1.75 -10.22
C PRO A 298 2.92 -2.80 -10.09
N MET A 299 3.89 -2.57 -9.20
CA MET A 299 4.99 -3.52 -9.01
C MET A 299 4.67 -4.71 -8.10
N PHE A 300 3.71 -4.58 -7.17
CA PHE A 300 3.22 -5.69 -6.35
C PHE A 300 1.70 -5.61 -6.21
N LEU A 301 1.00 -6.63 -6.70
CA LEU A 301 -0.47 -6.64 -6.68
C LEU A 301 -1.09 -7.23 -5.41
N ASN A 302 -0.33 -7.91 -4.56
CA ASN A 302 -0.87 -8.61 -3.38
C ASN A 302 -1.51 -7.61 -2.40
N SER A 303 -0.78 -6.60 -1.95
CA SER A 303 -1.32 -5.57 -1.05
C SER A 303 -2.44 -4.74 -1.68
N LEU A 304 -2.37 -4.51 -3.00
CA LEU A 304 -3.46 -3.86 -3.73
C LEU A 304 -4.73 -4.74 -3.74
N TRP A 305 -4.57 -6.05 -3.91
CA TRP A 305 -5.66 -7.03 -3.89
C TRP A 305 -6.29 -7.17 -2.51
N GLU A 306 -5.45 -7.21 -1.47
CA GLU A 306 -5.86 -7.23 -0.06
C GLU A 306 -6.69 -5.98 0.28
N LEU A 307 -6.17 -4.78 -0.01
CA LEU A 307 -6.90 -3.54 0.22
C LEU A 307 -8.19 -3.45 -0.63
N TRP A 308 -8.11 -3.81 -1.91
CA TRP A 308 -9.29 -3.80 -2.78
C TRP A 308 -10.34 -4.81 -2.32
N GLY A 309 -9.94 -5.96 -1.76
CA GLY A 309 -10.86 -6.93 -1.17
C GLY A 309 -11.68 -6.33 -0.03
N ALA A 310 -11.06 -5.50 0.83
CA ALA A 310 -11.78 -4.75 1.86
C ALA A 310 -12.75 -3.72 1.28
N VAL A 311 -12.31 -2.96 0.26
CA VAL A 311 -13.17 -2.01 -0.47
C VAL A 311 -14.36 -2.71 -1.12
N TRP A 312 -14.14 -3.87 -1.74
CA TRP A 312 -15.19 -4.68 -2.31
C TRP A 312 -16.21 -5.13 -1.24
N LEU A 313 -15.75 -5.64 -0.08
CA LEU A 313 -16.62 -6.00 1.05
C LEU A 313 -17.45 -4.80 1.53
N ALA A 314 -16.83 -3.63 1.69
CA ALA A 314 -17.52 -2.41 2.08
C ALA A 314 -18.60 -2.01 1.06
N ARG A 315 -18.28 -2.08 -0.24
CA ARG A 315 -19.24 -1.80 -1.32
C ARG A 315 -20.40 -2.78 -1.38
N GLU A 316 -20.15 -4.07 -1.13
CA GLU A 316 -21.22 -5.07 -1.04
C GLU A 316 -22.15 -4.78 0.15
N LEU A 317 -21.61 -4.41 1.30
CA LEU A 317 -22.40 -3.98 2.46
C LEU A 317 -23.20 -2.70 2.15
N ARG A 318 -22.62 -1.73 1.45
CA ARG A 318 -23.34 -0.55 0.96
C ARG A 318 -24.45 -0.92 -0.04
N GLY A 319 -24.20 -1.89 -0.91
CA GLY A 319 -25.19 -2.47 -1.82
C GLY A 319 -26.36 -3.15 -1.11
N LEU A 320 -26.16 -3.58 0.14
CA LEU A 320 -27.21 -4.06 1.04
C LEU A 320 -27.88 -2.92 1.84
N GLY A 321 -27.59 -1.66 1.53
CA GLY A 321 -28.22 -0.49 2.16
C GLY A 321 -27.57 -0.05 3.48
N PHE A 322 -26.37 -0.53 3.80
CA PHE A 322 -25.60 0.02 4.92
C PHE A 322 -24.93 1.35 4.53
N ALA A 323 -24.83 2.26 5.49
CA ALA A 323 -24.15 3.55 5.30
C ALA A 323 -23.26 3.86 6.49
N GLY A 324 -22.15 4.57 6.23
CA GLY A 324 -21.23 4.99 7.28
C GLY A 324 -19.86 5.40 6.74
N PRO A 325 -19.01 5.97 7.61
CA PRO A 325 -17.69 6.46 7.25
C PRO A 325 -16.67 5.32 7.14
N CYS A 326 -15.63 5.59 6.36
CA CYS A 326 -14.35 4.90 6.46
C CYS A 326 -13.44 5.72 7.40
N SER A 327 -12.87 5.07 8.40
CA SER A 327 -11.81 5.61 9.24
C SER A 327 -10.47 5.12 8.71
N LEU A 328 -9.65 6.05 8.26
CA LEU A 328 -8.25 5.80 7.92
C LEU A 328 -7.43 5.95 9.20
N ASP A 329 -6.53 5.00 9.46
CA ASP A 329 -5.56 5.18 10.53
C ASP A 329 -4.61 6.31 10.11
N ALA A 330 -4.42 7.31 10.97
CA ALA A 330 -3.60 8.47 10.63
C ALA A 330 -2.14 8.09 10.35
N ALA A 331 -1.73 6.91 10.82
CA ALA A 331 -0.38 6.40 10.74
C ALA A 331 -0.05 5.61 9.47
N ASP A 332 -1.03 5.17 8.68
CA ASP A 332 -0.73 4.34 7.51
C ASP A 332 -1.94 4.23 6.57
N MET A 333 -2.17 5.27 5.77
CA MET A 333 -3.43 5.47 5.00
C MET A 333 -3.77 4.33 4.02
N VAL A 334 -2.80 3.45 3.71
CA VAL A 334 -2.95 2.33 2.75
C VAL A 334 -2.71 0.97 3.43
N SER A 335 -2.13 0.92 4.63
CA SER A 335 -1.81 -0.36 5.29
C SER A 335 -2.91 -0.86 6.23
N SER A 336 -3.79 0.00 6.74
CA SER A 336 -4.94 -0.44 7.53
C SER A 336 -6.07 0.58 7.51
N CYS A 337 -7.30 0.10 7.45
CA CYS A 337 -8.49 0.95 7.43
C CYS A 337 -9.69 0.21 8.04
N SER A 338 -10.68 0.98 8.49
CA SER A 338 -11.87 0.42 9.10
C SER A 338 -13.12 1.12 8.60
N TRP A 339 -14.17 0.36 8.32
CA TRP A 339 -15.48 0.89 7.97
C TRP A 339 -16.44 0.60 9.11
N ARG A 340 -17.15 1.63 9.56
CA ARG A 340 -18.27 1.47 10.49
C ARG A 340 -19.56 1.73 9.74
N LEU A 341 -20.29 0.68 9.42
CA LEU A 341 -21.46 0.70 8.56
C LEU A 341 -22.72 0.36 9.35
N GLU A 342 -23.77 1.18 9.21
CA GLU A 342 -24.99 1.03 9.99
C GLU A 342 -26.24 0.90 9.09
N ARG A 343 -27.17 0.03 9.48
CA ARG A 343 -28.48 -0.16 8.82
C ARG A 343 -29.52 -0.66 9.82
N ALA A 344 -30.60 0.08 10.01
CA ALA A 344 -31.73 -0.34 10.85
C ALA A 344 -31.32 -0.84 12.27
N GLY A 345 -30.34 -0.19 12.89
CA GLY A 345 -29.82 -0.56 14.22
C GLY A 345 -28.84 -1.74 14.23
N VAL A 346 -28.51 -2.31 13.07
CA VAL A 346 -27.37 -3.23 12.89
C VAL A 346 -26.13 -2.40 12.61
N VAL A 347 -25.04 -2.71 13.30
CA VAL A 347 -23.70 -2.13 13.07
C VAL A 347 -22.78 -3.23 12.55
N VAL A 348 -22.11 -2.99 11.43
CA VAL A 348 -21.05 -3.83 10.89
C VAL A 348 -19.76 -3.01 10.87
N GLU A 349 -18.77 -3.44 11.62
CA GLU A 349 -17.42 -2.89 11.59
C GLU A 349 -16.54 -3.83 10.78
N LEU A 350 -16.01 -3.36 9.65
CA LEU A 350 -15.07 -4.09 8.81
C LEU A 350 -13.68 -3.50 9.04
N ASP A 351 -12.76 -4.31 9.54
CA ASP A 351 -11.37 -3.93 9.78
C ASP A 351 -10.46 -4.63 8.77
N TYR A 352 -9.73 -3.85 7.98
CA TYR A 352 -8.61 -4.30 7.13
C TYR A 352 -7.30 -4.14 7.89
N GLU A 353 -6.50 -5.20 7.93
CA GLU A 353 -5.29 -5.30 8.77
C GLU A 353 -5.61 -4.95 10.25
N PRO A 354 -6.45 -5.78 10.91
CA PRO A 354 -7.02 -5.53 12.23
C PRO A 354 -6.03 -5.61 13.39
N ASP A 355 -4.83 -6.17 13.18
CA ASP A 355 -3.73 -6.23 14.15
C ASP A 355 -4.12 -6.64 15.60
N PRO A 356 -4.58 -7.88 15.83
CA PRO A 356 -4.92 -8.34 17.17
C PRO A 356 -3.69 -8.34 18.09
N VAL A 357 -3.90 -7.95 19.35
CA VAL A 357 -2.89 -7.96 20.41
C VAL A 357 -2.62 -9.41 20.83
N LEU A 358 -1.35 -9.78 21.00
CA LEU A 358 -0.98 -11.12 21.45
C LEU A 358 -1.21 -11.23 22.97
N ILE A 359 -1.77 -12.37 23.40
CA ILE A 359 -1.90 -12.67 24.83
C ILE A 359 -0.52 -12.63 25.51
N ASP A 360 -0.46 -11.93 26.63
CA ASP A 360 0.72 -11.95 27.50
C ASP A 360 0.78 -13.26 28.27
N TYR A 361 1.48 -14.24 27.69
CA TYR A 361 1.68 -15.53 28.36
C TYR A 361 2.65 -15.47 29.54
N GLU A 362 3.41 -14.39 29.70
CA GLU A 362 4.31 -14.22 30.85
C GLU A 362 3.54 -13.76 32.09
N GLN A 363 2.53 -12.91 31.90
CA GLN A 363 1.66 -12.45 32.99
C GLN A 363 0.42 -13.33 33.21
N LEU A 364 0.06 -14.17 32.22
CA LEU A 364 -1.09 -15.07 32.33
C LEU A 364 -0.89 -16.12 33.43
N PRO A 365 -1.78 -16.20 34.43
CA PRO A 365 -1.71 -17.22 35.45
C PRO A 365 -1.77 -18.65 34.88
N PRO A 366 -1.14 -19.63 35.54
CA PRO A 366 -1.27 -21.04 35.18
C PRO A 366 -2.72 -21.48 35.05
N ALA A 367 -2.99 -22.49 34.21
CA ALA A 367 -4.35 -22.95 33.93
C ALA A 367 -5.13 -23.43 35.16
N HIS A 368 -4.44 -23.87 36.21
CA HIS A 368 -5.04 -24.34 37.46
C HIS A 368 -5.40 -23.22 38.45
N ASP A 369 -4.80 -22.04 38.29
CA ASP A 369 -5.01 -20.87 39.17
C ASP A 369 -5.97 -19.84 38.54
N ARG A 370 -6.42 -20.07 37.30
CA ARG A 370 -7.33 -19.16 36.59
C ARG A 370 -8.77 -19.66 36.65
N ASP A 371 -9.69 -18.77 36.99
CA ASP A 371 -11.14 -19.04 36.95
C ASP A 371 -11.77 -18.77 35.58
N VAL A 372 -11.02 -18.17 34.66
CA VAL A 372 -11.46 -17.81 33.31
C VAL A 372 -10.44 -18.26 32.25
N PRO A 373 -10.85 -18.53 31.00
CA PRO A 373 -9.90 -18.90 29.95
C PRO A 373 -8.97 -17.73 29.55
N ALA A 374 -7.91 -18.05 28.80
CA ALA A 374 -6.82 -17.11 28.55
C ALA A 374 -7.25 -15.81 27.87
N LEU A 375 -8.16 -15.89 26.89
CA LEU A 375 -8.64 -14.72 26.15
C LEU A 375 -9.49 -13.81 27.03
N GLU A 376 -10.33 -14.39 27.88
CA GLU A 376 -11.19 -13.67 28.82
C GLU A 376 -10.36 -13.02 29.93
N TRP A 377 -9.29 -13.68 30.39
CA TRP A 377 -8.31 -13.07 31.28
C TRP A 377 -7.60 -11.90 30.60
N ALA A 378 -7.07 -12.10 29.40
CA ALA A 378 -6.39 -11.07 28.62
C ALA A 378 -7.28 -9.84 28.38
N ALA A 379 -8.55 -10.06 28.03
CA ALA A 379 -9.53 -8.99 27.79
C ALA A 379 -9.80 -8.10 29.02
N LEU A 380 -9.49 -8.58 30.23
CA LEU A 380 -9.67 -7.85 31.48
C LEU A 380 -8.39 -7.20 31.99
N HIS A 381 -7.21 -7.71 31.61
CA HIS A 381 -5.94 -7.35 32.23
C HIS A 381 -4.90 -6.74 31.28
N GLN A 382 -5.10 -6.86 29.96
CA GLN A 382 -4.22 -6.26 28.95
C GLN A 382 -4.81 -4.99 28.35
N ASP A 383 -3.93 -4.05 27.97
CA ASP A 383 -4.32 -2.86 27.23
C ASP A 383 -4.66 -3.24 25.77
N LEU A 384 -5.82 -2.80 25.31
CA LEU A 384 -6.36 -3.12 23.99
C LEU A 384 -6.69 -1.83 23.23
N ASP A 385 -6.72 -1.95 21.91
CA ASP A 385 -7.27 -0.88 21.09
C ASP A 385 -8.77 -0.71 21.36
N ILE A 386 -9.20 0.51 21.70
CA ILE A 386 -10.61 0.79 22.02
C ILE A 386 -11.47 0.65 20.75
N GLU A 387 -10.93 1.01 19.59
CA GLU A 387 -11.65 0.96 18.31
C GLU A 387 -11.62 -0.46 17.72
N ARG A 388 -10.53 -1.21 17.96
CA ARG A 388 -10.33 -2.59 17.48
C ARG A 388 -9.87 -3.52 18.62
N PRO A 389 -10.75 -3.83 19.60
CA PRO A 389 -10.35 -4.59 20.79
C PRO A 389 -10.22 -6.10 20.48
N LEU A 390 -9.22 -6.45 19.69
CA LEU A 390 -8.98 -7.79 19.18
C LEU A 390 -7.77 -8.43 19.85
N LEU A 391 -7.91 -9.71 20.17
CA LEU A 391 -6.90 -10.53 20.83
C LEU A 391 -6.58 -11.76 20.00
N GLY A 392 -5.31 -12.13 19.97
CA GLY A 392 -4.79 -13.34 19.34
C GLY A 392 -4.11 -14.24 20.37
N THR A 393 -4.40 -15.53 20.37
CA THR A 393 -3.71 -16.50 21.23
C THR A 393 -2.34 -16.91 20.67
N GLU A 394 -2.01 -16.54 19.44
CA GLU A 394 -0.81 -16.99 18.76
C GLU A 394 -0.07 -15.86 18.06
N PRO A 395 1.28 -15.91 17.99
CA PRO A 395 2.08 -14.88 17.32
C PRO A 395 1.77 -14.70 15.83
N ARG A 396 1.20 -15.71 15.17
CA ARG A 396 0.87 -15.70 13.74
C ARG A 396 -0.58 -15.34 13.44
N CYS A 397 -1.35 -14.88 14.43
CA CYS A 397 -2.74 -14.46 14.22
C CYS A 397 -2.78 -13.07 13.55
N SER A 398 -2.78 -13.04 12.22
CA SER A 398 -2.84 -11.79 11.43
C SER A 398 -3.77 -11.99 10.21
N PRO A 399 -5.10 -11.99 10.42
CA PRO A 399 -6.04 -12.04 9.30
C PRO A 399 -6.03 -10.72 8.54
N ASP A 400 -6.28 -10.74 7.23
CA ASP A 400 -6.40 -9.51 6.43
C ASP A 400 -7.72 -8.77 6.77
N TYR A 401 -8.78 -9.52 7.11
CA TYR A 401 -10.12 -8.96 7.34
C TYR A 401 -10.75 -9.47 8.62
N VAL A 402 -11.42 -8.58 9.35
CA VAL A 402 -12.32 -8.91 10.44
C VAL A 402 -13.65 -8.15 10.26
N LEU A 403 -14.78 -8.86 10.37
CA LEU A 403 -16.09 -8.22 10.47
C LEU A 403 -16.67 -8.46 11.87
N ARG A 404 -17.00 -7.35 12.55
CA ARG A 404 -17.70 -7.34 13.83
C ARG A 404 -19.14 -6.89 13.58
N ILE A 405 -20.09 -7.79 13.81
CA ILE A 405 -21.51 -7.52 13.58
C ILE A 405 -22.19 -7.37 14.94
N THR A 406 -22.86 -6.25 15.16
CA THR A 406 -23.70 -6.01 16.34
C THR A 406 -25.15 -5.79 15.90
N THR A 407 -26.07 -6.59 16.42
CA THR A 407 -27.50 -6.46 16.11
C THR A 407 -28.22 -5.52 17.10
N PRO A 408 -29.45 -5.09 16.79
CA PRO A 408 -30.28 -4.33 17.73
C PRO A 408 -30.49 -5.04 19.08
N SER A 409 -30.56 -6.37 19.08
CA SER A 409 -30.67 -7.20 20.29
C SER A 409 -29.36 -7.36 21.05
N GLN A 410 -28.31 -6.63 20.65
CA GLN A 410 -26.95 -6.70 21.20
C GLN A 410 -26.28 -8.07 20.99
N LEU A 411 -26.78 -8.90 20.08
CA LEU A 411 -26.06 -10.09 19.64
C LEU A 411 -24.84 -9.65 18.84
N LYS A 412 -23.72 -10.33 19.10
CA LYS A 412 -22.43 -10.02 18.52
C LYS A 412 -21.88 -11.23 17.80
N SER A 413 -21.51 -11.05 16.54
CA SER A 413 -20.91 -12.08 15.72
C SER A 413 -19.59 -11.58 15.15
N LEU A 414 -18.59 -12.47 15.14
CA LEU A 414 -17.26 -12.21 14.61
C LEU A 414 -17.02 -13.09 13.38
N VAL A 415 -16.63 -12.49 12.27
CA VAL A 415 -16.24 -13.14 11.02
C VAL A 415 -14.79 -12.77 10.74
N VAL A 416 -14.01 -13.72 10.24
CA VAL A 416 -12.60 -13.52 9.91
C VAL A 416 -12.35 -13.94 8.47
N GLY A 417 -11.49 -13.19 7.79
CA GLY A 417 -11.11 -13.48 6.42
C GLY A 417 -9.65 -13.19 6.13
N ASP A 418 -9.21 -13.74 5.01
CA ASP A 418 -7.85 -13.62 4.48
C ASP A 418 -7.94 -13.47 2.95
N ALA A 419 -6.94 -12.90 2.30
CA ALA A 419 -6.86 -12.72 0.87
C ALA A 419 -5.65 -13.48 0.31
N CYS A 420 -5.75 -13.82 -0.98
CA CYS A 420 -4.62 -14.39 -1.69
C CYS A 420 -4.74 -14.10 -3.17
N LEU A 421 -3.79 -13.33 -3.69
CA LEU A 421 -3.58 -13.21 -5.12
C LEU A 421 -2.45 -14.16 -5.52
N ALA A 422 -2.78 -15.41 -5.76
CA ALA A 422 -1.84 -16.40 -6.30
C ALA A 422 -2.52 -17.21 -7.39
N SER A 423 -1.72 -17.81 -8.27
CA SER A 423 -2.26 -18.76 -9.25
C SER A 423 -2.81 -20.00 -8.52
N PRO A 424 -3.99 -20.52 -8.90
CA PRO A 424 -4.55 -21.75 -8.33
C PRO A 424 -3.58 -22.94 -8.39
N ASP A 425 -2.76 -23.00 -9.45
CA ASP A 425 -1.80 -24.09 -9.67
C ASP A 425 -0.56 -24.02 -8.78
N HIS A 426 -0.36 -22.91 -8.07
CA HIS A 426 0.79 -22.69 -7.19
C HIS A 426 0.40 -22.51 -5.72
N HIS A 427 -0.90 -22.54 -5.39
CA HIS A 427 -1.38 -22.38 -4.02
C HIS A 427 -1.76 -23.72 -3.39
N GLY A 428 -1.17 -24.02 -2.22
CA GLY A 428 -1.55 -25.22 -1.46
C GLY A 428 -1.28 -26.55 -2.17
N THR A 429 -0.29 -26.60 -3.07
CA THR A 429 0.07 -27.77 -3.88
C THR A 429 0.94 -28.81 -3.18
N GLY A 430 1.36 -28.54 -1.95
CA GLY A 430 2.06 -29.51 -1.10
C GLY A 430 1.14 -30.68 -0.68
N PRO A 431 1.71 -31.87 -0.39
CA PRO A 431 0.94 -33.01 0.11
C PRO A 431 0.29 -32.71 1.46
N ASP A 432 0.93 -31.86 2.27
CA ASP A 432 0.37 -31.27 3.48
C ASP A 432 -0.23 -29.90 3.10
N LYS A 433 -1.54 -29.89 2.78
CA LYS A 433 -2.28 -28.66 2.42
C LYS A 433 -2.38 -27.64 3.56
N SER A 434 -1.73 -27.87 4.69
CA SER A 434 -1.72 -27.02 5.89
C SER A 434 -1.33 -25.56 5.64
N GLY A 435 -0.59 -25.27 4.57
CA GLY A 435 -0.26 -23.91 4.13
C GLY A 435 -1.33 -23.18 3.31
N ALA A 436 -2.44 -23.85 2.96
CA ALA A 436 -3.51 -23.24 2.19
C ALA A 436 -4.31 -22.25 3.04
N LYS A 437 -4.65 -21.10 2.45
CA LYS A 437 -5.39 -20.00 3.11
C LYS A 437 -6.66 -20.43 3.87
N PRO A 438 -7.48 -21.39 3.41
CA PRO A 438 -8.59 -21.90 4.22
C PRO A 438 -8.17 -22.47 5.59
N TYR A 439 -7.04 -23.19 5.69
CA TYR A 439 -6.52 -23.66 6.98
C TYR A 439 -6.02 -22.52 7.86
N ILE A 440 -5.43 -21.50 7.24
CA ILE A 440 -4.98 -20.30 7.95
C ILE A 440 -6.19 -19.58 8.56
N VAL A 441 -7.27 -19.40 7.79
CA VAL A 441 -8.53 -18.81 8.28
C VAL A 441 -9.17 -19.68 9.36
N GLU A 442 -9.22 -20.99 9.17
CA GLU A 442 -9.69 -21.96 10.17
C GLU A 442 -8.97 -21.77 11.51
N ARG A 443 -7.64 -21.64 11.45
CA ARG A 443 -6.80 -21.35 12.61
C ARG A 443 -7.16 -20.00 13.24
N TYR A 444 -7.31 -18.94 12.44
CA TYR A 444 -7.74 -17.64 12.93
C TYR A 444 -9.08 -17.70 13.67
N ARG A 445 -10.06 -18.48 13.21
CA ARG A 445 -11.34 -18.63 13.91
C ARG A 445 -11.18 -19.17 15.35
N ARG A 446 -10.15 -19.99 15.59
CA ARG A 446 -9.86 -20.58 16.90
C ARG A 446 -9.04 -19.67 17.79
N THR A 447 -8.17 -18.86 17.19
CA THR A 447 -7.14 -18.09 17.90
C THR A 447 -7.49 -16.62 18.10
N LEU A 448 -8.47 -16.10 17.36
CA LEU A 448 -8.92 -14.72 17.43
C LEU A 448 -10.12 -14.55 18.38
N GLY A 449 -10.12 -13.47 19.16
CA GLY A 449 -11.25 -13.06 19.99
C GLY A 449 -11.48 -11.55 19.93
N TRP A 450 -12.75 -11.15 19.99
CA TRP A 450 -13.16 -9.74 20.11
C TRP A 450 -13.60 -9.44 21.54
N ALA A 451 -12.84 -8.59 22.24
CA ALA A 451 -13.10 -8.20 23.61
C ALA A 451 -14.21 -7.14 23.70
N VAL A 452 -15.24 -7.41 24.51
CA VAL A 452 -16.40 -6.55 24.72
C VAL A 452 -16.79 -6.58 26.19
N LYS A 453 -16.63 -5.46 26.90
CA LYS A 453 -17.10 -5.29 28.29
C LYS A 453 -16.71 -6.45 29.23
N GLY A 454 -15.47 -6.95 29.11
CA GLY A 454 -14.96 -8.06 29.92
C GLY A 454 -15.39 -9.46 29.47
N GLN A 455 -16.04 -9.58 28.31
CA GLN A 455 -16.33 -10.84 27.64
C GLN A 455 -15.58 -10.91 26.31
N VAL A 456 -15.46 -12.12 25.76
CA VAL A 456 -14.85 -12.35 24.45
C VAL A 456 -15.86 -12.98 23.50
N VAL A 457 -16.11 -12.28 22.39
CA VAL A 457 -16.85 -12.81 21.25
C VAL A 457 -15.89 -13.63 20.40
N ARG A 458 -16.14 -14.94 20.30
CA ARG A 458 -15.36 -15.85 19.44
C ARG A 458 -15.87 -15.78 18.01
N CYS A 459 -15.01 -16.18 17.06
CA CYS A 459 -15.43 -16.28 15.67
C CYS A 459 -16.57 -17.29 15.53
N HIS A 460 -17.57 -16.94 14.72
CA HIS A 460 -18.66 -17.86 14.41
C HIS A 460 -18.10 -19.10 13.69
N PRO A 461 -18.58 -20.32 13.96
CA PRO A 461 -18.06 -21.52 13.30
C PRO A 461 -18.08 -21.42 11.78
N MET A 462 -19.15 -20.89 11.19
CA MET A 462 -19.24 -20.64 9.73
C MET A 462 -18.71 -19.27 9.30
N GLY A 463 -18.10 -18.51 10.19
CA GLY A 463 -17.65 -17.12 9.98
C GLY A 463 -16.24 -17.00 9.38
N GLY A 464 -15.82 -17.96 8.55
CA GLY A 464 -14.52 -17.91 7.87
C GLY A 464 -14.70 -17.68 6.36
N PHE A 465 -13.89 -16.80 5.76
CA PHE A 465 -13.85 -16.64 4.30
C PHE A 465 -12.46 -16.37 3.74
N VAL A 466 -12.26 -16.63 2.46
CA VAL A 466 -11.02 -16.29 1.74
C VAL A 466 -11.35 -15.54 0.44
N VAL A 467 -10.66 -14.44 0.18
CA VAL A 467 -10.78 -13.65 -1.06
C VAL A 467 -9.71 -14.09 -2.07
N PHE A 468 -10.14 -14.81 -3.10
CA PHE A 468 -9.29 -15.32 -4.20
C PHE A 468 -9.60 -14.63 -5.53
N PRO A 469 -8.65 -14.58 -6.49
CA PRO A 469 -8.93 -14.06 -7.82
C PRO A 469 -9.89 -14.97 -8.59
N PRO A 470 -10.64 -14.41 -9.56
CA PRO A 470 -11.50 -15.21 -10.43
C PRO A 470 -10.66 -16.12 -11.35
N PRO A 471 -11.26 -17.19 -11.91
CA PRO A 471 -12.63 -17.66 -11.69
C PRO A 471 -12.75 -18.59 -10.48
N GLY A 472 -13.88 -18.53 -9.76
CA GLY A 472 -14.13 -19.38 -8.59
C GLY A 472 -14.09 -20.90 -8.86
N ALA A 473 -14.31 -21.33 -10.11
CA ALA A 473 -14.22 -22.73 -10.49
C ALA A 473 -12.83 -23.33 -10.30
N ALA A 474 -11.77 -22.53 -10.44
CA ALA A 474 -10.38 -22.99 -10.28
C ALA A 474 -10.05 -23.37 -8.83
N TRP A 475 -10.77 -22.77 -7.86
CA TRP A 475 -10.54 -22.93 -6.43
C TRP A 475 -11.39 -24.02 -5.78
N ARG A 476 -12.28 -24.71 -6.52
CA ARG A 476 -13.19 -25.74 -5.97
C ARG A 476 -12.49 -26.85 -5.20
N HIS A 477 -11.26 -27.18 -5.57
CA HIS A 477 -10.47 -28.19 -4.89
C HIS A 477 -10.14 -27.82 -3.42
N LEU A 478 -10.25 -26.53 -3.06
CA LEU A 478 -10.09 -26.02 -1.69
C LEU A 478 -11.37 -26.14 -0.85
N GLU A 479 -12.55 -26.18 -1.47
CA GLU A 479 -13.83 -26.39 -0.76
C GLU A 479 -13.92 -27.80 -0.13
N GLN A 480 -13.08 -28.73 -0.58
CA GLN A 480 -13.05 -30.14 -0.12
C GLN A 480 -11.95 -30.42 0.90
N VAL A 481 -11.27 -29.38 1.39
CA VAL A 481 -10.13 -29.53 2.29
C VAL A 481 -10.62 -29.96 3.69
N PRO A 482 -10.14 -31.09 4.24
CA PRO A 482 -10.61 -31.59 5.52
C PRO A 482 -10.35 -30.60 6.66
N GLY A 483 -11.40 -30.23 7.40
CA GLY A 483 -11.32 -29.32 8.54
C GLY A 483 -11.41 -27.84 8.21
N ALA A 484 -11.31 -27.44 6.94
CA ALA A 484 -11.44 -26.04 6.49
C ALA A 484 -12.41 -25.86 5.30
N GLY A 485 -13.13 -26.90 4.90
CA GLY A 485 -14.11 -26.87 3.80
C GLY A 485 -15.37 -26.03 4.10
N ASP A 486 -15.53 -25.58 5.34
CA ASP A 486 -16.58 -24.66 5.77
C ASP A 486 -16.19 -23.18 5.60
N CYS A 487 -14.95 -22.88 5.19
CA CYS A 487 -14.55 -21.54 4.78
C CYS A 487 -15.19 -21.16 3.45
N THR A 488 -15.85 -19.99 3.43
CA THR A 488 -16.49 -19.48 2.21
C THR A 488 -15.43 -18.91 1.28
N LEU A 489 -15.35 -19.44 0.05
CA LEU A 489 -14.48 -18.88 -0.98
C LEU A 489 -15.20 -17.75 -1.72
N LEU A 490 -14.65 -16.54 -1.65
CA LEU A 490 -15.13 -15.36 -2.36
C LEU A 490 -14.17 -15.09 -3.53
N CYS A 491 -14.71 -15.08 -4.76
CA CYS A 491 -13.91 -14.82 -5.95
C CYS A 491 -14.43 -13.58 -6.70
N PRO A 492 -14.32 -12.38 -6.10
CA PRO A 492 -14.82 -11.16 -6.71
C PRO A 492 -14.01 -10.77 -7.95
N SER A 493 -14.61 -9.95 -8.81
CA SER A 493 -13.94 -9.37 -9.97
C SER A 493 -14.21 -7.87 -10.01
N PRO A 494 -13.22 -7.03 -10.35
CA PRO A 494 -13.42 -5.59 -10.54
C PRO A 494 -14.49 -5.28 -11.61
N GLN A 495 -14.59 -6.13 -12.63
CA GLN A 495 -15.63 -6.02 -13.67
C GLN A 495 -16.98 -6.64 -13.29
N HIS A 496 -17.18 -6.95 -12.00
CA HIS A 496 -18.39 -7.48 -11.35
C HIS A 496 -18.77 -8.91 -11.74
N VAL A 497 -18.67 -9.82 -10.77
CA VAL A 497 -19.17 -11.20 -10.84
C VAL A 497 -20.17 -11.44 -9.72
N ALA A 498 -21.45 -11.63 -10.09
CA ALA A 498 -22.56 -11.78 -9.13
C ALA A 498 -22.44 -13.00 -8.19
N ASP A 499 -21.59 -13.99 -8.51
CA ASP A 499 -21.41 -15.17 -7.67
C ASP A 499 -20.75 -14.85 -6.32
N ALA A 500 -19.73 -13.98 -6.31
CA ALA A 500 -19.03 -13.61 -5.09
C ALA A 500 -19.94 -12.86 -4.12
N SER A 501 -20.72 -11.89 -4.62
CA SER A 501 -21.74 -11.16 -3.87
C SER A 501 -22.78 -12.11 -3.25
N ARG A 502 -23.27 -13.07 -4.04
CA ARG A 502 -24.22 -14.09 -3.55
C ARG A 502 -23.61 -14.96 -2.45
N ARG A 503 -22.35 -15.38 -2.59
CA ARG A 503 -21.65 -16.18 -1.58
C ARG A 503 -21.44 -15.40 -0.28
N LEU A 504 -21.07 -14.12 -0.37
CA LEU A 504 -20.97 -13.22 0.78
C LEU A 504 -22.31 -13.07 1.50
N ILE A 505 -23.41 -12.85 0.77
CA ILE A 505 -24.75 -12.77 1.37
C ILE A 505 -25.11 -14.07 2.10
N ASN A 506 -24.80 -15.22 1.52
CA ASN A 506 -25.05 -16.52 2.17
C ASN A 506 -24.22 -16.69 3.45
N LEU A 507 -22.94 -16.28 3.44
CA LEU A 507 -22.10 -16.24 4.64
C LEU A 507 -22.74 -15.38 5.75
N LEU A 508 -23.12 -14.16 5.42
CA LEU A 508 -23.74 -13.23 6.38
C LEU A 508 -25.06 -13.77 6.93
N ARG A 509 -25.89 -14.43 6.11
CA ARG A 509 -27.11 -15.11 6.55
C ARG A 509 -26.84 -16.27 7.50
N MET A 510 -25.75 -17.01 7.33
CA MET A 510 -25.39 -18.09 8.25
C MET A 510 -24.90 -17.57 9.60
N VAL A 511 -24.19 -16.44 9.61
CA VAL A 511 -23.58 -15.85 10.82
C VAL A 511 -24.56 -15.00 11.62
N ALA A 512 -25.48 -14.31 10.95
CA ALA A 512 -26.47 -13.43 11.57
C ALA A 512 -27.81 -13.50 10.79
N PRO A 513 -28.55 -14.63 10.89
CA PRO A 513 -29.77 -14.88 10.13
C PRO A 513 -30.92 -13.91 10.42
N GLU A 514 -30.93 -13.30 11.60
CA GLU A 514 -31.91 -12.31 12.03
C GLU A 514 -31.84 -10.99 11.26
N ILE A 515 -30.74 -10.74 10.54
CA ILE A 515 -30.58 -9.59 9.68
C ILE A 515 -31.18 -9.92 8.31
N GLY A 516 -32.12 -9.10 7.83
CA GLY A 516 -32.64 -9.19 6.48
C GLY A 516 -31.58 -8.83 5.43
N TRP A 517 -30.70 -9.76 5.09
CA TRP A 517 -29.66 -9.60 4.07
C TRP A 517 -30.26 -9.69 2.66
N GLN A 518 -31.10 -8.72 2.32
CA GLN A 518 -31.63 -8.48 0.98
C GLN A 518 -31.14 -7.10 0.51
N PRO A 519 -30.77 -6.97 -0.77
CA PRO A 519 -30.45 -5.68 -1.38
C PRO A 519 -31.67 -4.77 -1.47
#